data_AF-A0A559TEG1-F1
#
_entry.id   AF-A0A559TEG1-F1
#
_cell.length_a   1.000
_cell.length_b   1.000
_cell.length_c   1.000
_cell.angle_alpha   90.00
_cell.angle_beta   90.00
_cell.angle_gamma   90.00
#
_symmetry.space_group_name_H-M   'P 1'
#
loop_
_entity.id
_entity.type
_entity.pdbx_description
1 polymer ?
#
loop_
_entity_poly.entity_id
_entity_poly.type
_entity_poly.pdbx_seq_one_letter_code
_entity_poly.pdbx_strand_id
1 'polypeptide(L)'
;MLRRCGSLGKEKLVRRTFVLLLIGAFATPSFGQSRAELGANPNDHPFQCGAAFSIMAKVYQEAGDTSKSEGYQIKFDKLVTEAEAIFEEAHKSKGDAEAYMQKHVDLLAAVAERDAKLVINFARRCEERFPG
;
A
#
# COMPACT_ATOMS: atom_id res chain seq x y z
N MET A 1 -0.50 -43.31 -21.59
CA MET A 1 0.95 -43.62 -21.70
C MET A 1 1.68 -42.35 -22.10
N LEU A 2 2.77 -42.05 -21.39
CA LEU A 2 3.60 -40.85 -21.47
C LEU A 2 4.47 -40.76 -22.74
N ARG A 3 4.98 -39.53 -22.96
CA ARG A 3 6.19 -39.07 -23.69
C ARG A 3 5.84 -38.28 -24.97
N ARG A 4 6.51 -37.17 -25.32
CA ARG A 4 7.76 -36.53 -24.85
C ARG A 4 7.86 -35.14 -25.50
N CYS A 5 8.68 -34.26 -24.89
CA CYS A 5 9.52 -33.18 -25.47
C CYS A 5 8.90 -32.25 -26.53
N GLY A 6 8.93 -30.92 -26.43
CA GLY A 6 9.96 -30.09 -25.82
C GLY A 6 10.83 -29.43 -26.91
N SER A 7 10.56 -28.15 -27.14
CA SER A 7 11.52 -27.07 -27.35
C SER A 7 12.19 -26.83 -28.71
N LEU A 8 12.38 -25.52 -28.94
CA LEU A 8 13.34 -24.83 -29.82
C LEU A 8 13.17 -25.09 -31.33
N GLY A 9 12.95 -24.10 -32.18
CA GLY A 9 13.39 -22.71 -32.08
C GLY A 9 14.27 -22.39 -33.29
N LYS A 10 14.37 -21.08 -33.56
CA LYS A 10 15.37 -20.45 -34.42
C LYS A 10 15.11 -20.67 -35.93
N GLU A 11 15.12 -19.63 -36.75
CA GLU A 11 16.24 -19.18 -37.60
C GLU A 11 15.51 -18.60 -38.83
N LYS A 12 15.84 -17.50 -39.50
CA LYS A 12 17.04 -16.70 -39.60
C LYS A 12 16.57 -15.41 -40.30
N LEU A 13 17.05 -14.24 -39.87
CA LEU A 13 18.03 -13.46 -40.67
C LEU A 13 17.35 -12.86 -41.90
N VAL A 14 17.24 -11.54 -42.05
CA VAL A 14 18.33 -10.59 -42.28
C VAL A 14 17.59 -9.47 -43.02
N ARG A 15 17.74 -8.17 -42.81
CA ARG A 15 18.98 -7.39 -42.88
C ARG A 15 18.50 -5.93 -42.95
N ARG A 16 19.17 -5.03 -42.23
CA ARG A 16 19.35 -3.60 -42.60
C ARG A 16 18.05 -2.77 -42.76
N THR A 17 17.76 -1.74 -41.98
CA THR A 17 18.64 -0.69 -41.47
C THR A 17 17.87 -0.01 -40.35
N PHE A 18 18.54 0.11 -39.22
CA PHE A 18 18.12 0.88 -38.07
C PHE A 18 18.20 2.37 -38.44
N VAL A 19 17.06 3.02 -38.67
CA VAL A 19 16.95 4.48 -38.60
C VAL A 19 15.91 4.78 -37.52
N LEU A 20 16.44 4.99 -36.31
CA LEU A 20 15.74 5.66 -35.23
C LEU A 20 15.36 7.07 -35.69
N LEU A 21 14.06 7.37 -35.76
CA LEU A 21 13.60 8.72 -35.48
C LEU A 21 12.18 8.68 -34.89
N LEU A 22 12.19 8.83 -33.56
CA LEU A 22 11.16 9.27 -32.63
C LEU A 22 10.07 10.16 -33.27
N ILE A 23 8.81 9.89 -32.90
CA ILE A 23 7.80 10.82 -32.34
C ILE A 23 6.46 10.06 -32.30
N GLY A 24 5.80 10.00 -31.13
CA GLY A 24 4.39 9.62 -31.08
C GLY A 24 3.86 9.00 -29.78
N ALA A 25 3.82 9.79 -28.71
CA ALA A 25 2.93 9.65 -27.55
C ALA A 25 2.97 8.33 -26.75
N PHE A 26 3.92 8.24 -25.81
CA PHE A 26 3.64 7.52 -24.56
C PHE A 26 2.60 8.33 -23.79
N ALA A 27 1.36 7.88 -23.75
CA ALA A 27 0.41 8.30 -22.75
C ALA A 27 0.89 7.75 -21.40
N THR A 28 1.75 8.51 -20.72
CA THR A 28 1.97 8.31 -19.29
C THR A 28 0.65 8.67 -18.60
N PRO A 29 0.01 7.76 -17.84
CA PRO A 29 -0.94 8.22 -16.84
C PRO A 29 -0.14 9.12 -15.90
N SER A 30 -0.37 10.43 -16.05
CA SER A 30 0.02 11.42 -15.08
C SER A 30 -0.77 11.06 -13.82
N PHE A 31 -0.20 10.23 -12.96
CA PHE A 31 -0.51 10.31 -11.54
C PHE A 31 -0.18 11.74 -11.17
N GLY A 32 -1.21 12.58 -11.13
CA GLY A 32 -1.11 13.92 -10.61
C GLY A 32 -0.43 13.76 -9.26
N GLN A 33 0.81 14.23 -9.17
CA GLN A 33 1.47 14.47 -7.91
C GLN A 33 0.69 15.61 -7.24
N SER A 34 -0.51 15.31 -6.75
CA SER A 34 -1.09 16.07 -5.66
C SER A 34 -0.23 15.71 -4.46
N ARG A 35 0.92 16.38 -4.39
CA ARG A 35 1.78 16.41 -3.22
C ARG A 35 1.05 17.26 -2.18
N ALA A 36 -0.12 16.78 -1.76
CA ALA A 36 -0.70 17.12 -0.49
C ALA A 36 0.13 16.40 0.58
N GLU A 37 1.42 16.74 0.67
CA GLU A 37 2.11 16.61 1.94
C GLU A 37 1.34 17.56 2.87
N LEU A 38 0.36 17.02 3.62
CA LEU A 38 0.12 17.56 4.94
C LEU A 38 1.51 17.58 5.58
N GLY A 39 2.14 18.74 5.64
CA GLY A 39 3.35 18.89 6.44
C GLY A 39 3.02 18.36 7.83
N ALA A 40 3.85 17.43 8.33
CA ALA A 40 3.67 16.68 9.58
C ALA A 40 2.51 17.22 10.44
N ASN A 41 1.29 16.71 10.20
CA ASN A 41 0.13 17.16 10.94
C ASN A 41 0.27 16.59 12.36
N PRO A 42 0.15 17.41 13.43
CA PRO A 42 0.22 16.91 14.81
C PRO A 42 -0.81 15.81 15.13
N ASN A 43 -1.81 15.58 14.26
CA ASN A 43 -2.78 14.50 14.40
C ASN A 43 -2.61 13.35 13.38
N ASP A 44 -1.38 12.97 13.05
CA ASP A 44 -1.07 11.84 12.15
C ASP A 44 -1.32 10.45 12.79
N HIS A 45 -1.69 10.40 14.07
CA HIS A 45 -1.85 9.13 14.79
C HIS A 45 -2.91 8.18 14.21
N PRO A 46 -4.10 8.63 13.79
CA PRO A 46 -5.07 7.75 13.12
C PRO A 46 -4.50 7.13 11.84
N PHE A 47 -3.69 7.87 11.09
CA PHE A 47 -3.05 7.37 9.87
C PHE A 47 -1.97 6.33 10.16
N GLN A 48 -1.08 6.63 11.10
CA GLN A 48 0.00 5.71 11.44
C GLN A 48 -0.53 4.43 12.09
N CYS A 49 -1.47 4.56 13.03
CA CYS A 49 -2.06 3.41 13.71
C CYS A 49 -3.05 2.64 12.84
N GLY A 50 -3.79 3.32 11.96
CA GLY A 50 -4.60 2.67 10.94
C GLY A 50 -3.73 1.79 10.04
N ALA A 51 -2.61 2.31 9.55
CA ALA A 51 -1.67 1.54 8.75
C ALA A 51 -1.14 0.30 9.50
N ALA A 52 -0.79 0.43 10.78
CA ALA A 52 -0.35 -0.68 11.59
C ALA A 52 -1.44 -1.77 11.74
N PHE A 53 -2.68 -1.37 12.01
CA PHE A 53 -3.80 -2.31 12.14
C PHE A 53 -4.14 -2.99 10.81
N SER A 54 -4.08 -2.28 9.69
CA SER A 54 -4.24 -2.89 8.36
C SER A 54 -3.20 -3.99 8.10
N ILE A 55 -1.94 -3.77 8.48
CA ILE A 55 -0.89 -4.79 8.36
C ILE A 55 -1.16 -5.96 9.30
N MET A 56 -1.54 -5.71 10.55
CA MET A 56 -1.86 -6.79 11.49
C MET A 56 -3.06 -7.62 11.04
N ALA A 57 -4.08 -6.99 10.45
CA ALA A 57 -5.23 -7.68 9.88
C ALA A 57 -4.80 -8.67 8.79
N LYS A 58 -3.92 -8.25 7.87
CA LYS A 58 -3.34 -9.12 6.84
C LYS A 58 -2.47 -10.23 7.43
N VAL A 59 -1.60 -9.93 8.39
CA VAL A 59 -0.76 -10.93 9.05
C VAL A 59 -1.59 -12.03 9.69
N TYR A 60 -2.66 -11.69 10.41
CA TYR A 60 -3.53 -12.68 11.01
C TYR A 60 -4.40 -13.43 9.98
N GLN A 61 -4.79 -12.76 8.89
CA GLN A 61 -5.47 -13.42 7.78
C GLN A 61 -4.58 -14.50 7.15
N GLU A 62 -3.31 -14.17 6.87
CA GLU A 62 -2.32 -15.09 6.29
C GLU A 62 -1.96 -16.23 7.25
N ALA A 63 -2.00 -15.98 8.56
CA ALA A 63 -1.82 -17.00 9.60
C ALA A 63 -3.06 -17.90 9.80
N GLY A 64 -4.20 -17.59 9.18
CA GLY A 64 -5.45 -18.32 9.32
C GLY A 64 -6.23 -18.00 10.61
N ASP A 65 -5.84 -16.96 11.34
CA ASP A 65 -6.56 -16.47 12.54
C ASP A 65 -7.55 -15.37 12.12
N THR A 66 -8.63 -15.80 11.45
CA THR A 66 -9.65 -14.90 10.90
C THR A 66 -10.27 -14.01 11.97
N SER A 67 -10.47 -14.52 13.19
CA SER A 67 -11.06 -13.73 14.29
C SER A 67 -10.20 -12.52 14.65
N LYS A 68 -8.88 -12.70 14.77
CA LYS A 68 -7.99 -11.56 15.00
C LYS A 68 -7.86 -10.67 13.78
N SER A 69 -7.84 -11.24 12.59
CA SER A 69 -7.82 -10.46 11.35
C SER A 69 -8.99 -9.47 11.29
N GLU A 70 -10.22 -9.97 11.51
CA GLU A 70 -11.44 -9.16 11.58
C GLU A 70 -11.36 -8.12 12.71
N GLY A 71 -10.85 -8.52 13.88
CA GLY A 71 -10.65 -7.60 15.00
C GLY A 71 -9.73 -6.41 14.66
N TYR A 72 -8.64 -6.64 13.94
CA TYR A 72 -7.77 -5.55 13.46
C TYR A 72 -8.38 -4.78 12.29
N GLN A 73 -9.14 -5.43 11.41
CA GLN A 73 -9.84 -4.75 10.32
C GLN A 73 -10.85 -3.73 10.86
N ILE A 74 -11.64 -4.09 11.88
CA ILE A 74 -12.60 -3.18 12.52
C ILE A 74 -11.87 -1.95 13.10
N LYS A 75 -10.72 -2.16 13.76
CA LYS A 75 -9.90 -1.06 14.29
C LYS A 75 -9.36 -0.17 13.18
N PHE A 76 -8.94 -0.75 12.05
CA PHE A 76 -8.51 0.00 10.88
C PHE A 76 -9.66 0.85 10.30
N ASP A 77 -10.83 0.27 10.07
CA ASP A 77 -11.99 0.97 9.48
C ASP A 77 -12.44 2.16 10.33
N LYS A 78 -12.37 2.02 11.67
CA LYS A 78 -12.60 3.12 12.61
C LYS A 78 -11.62 4.28 12.38
N LEU A 79 -10.33 3.97 12.27
CA LEU A 79 -9.30 4.99 12.04
C LEU A 79 -9.34 5.59 10.63
N VAL A 80 -9.83 4.85 9.63
CA VAL A 80 -10.13 5.42 8.30
C VAL A 80 -11.21 6.48 8.42
N THR A 81 -12.28 6.21 9.16
CA THR A 81 -13.36 7.18 9.38
C THR A 81 -12.85 8.43 10.12
N GLU A 82 -12.01 8.26 11.14
CA GLU A 82 -11.39 9.39 11.85
C GLU A 82 -10.42 10.18 10.95
N ALA A 83 -9.65 9.49 10.10
CA ALA A 83 -8.76 10.11 9.12
C ALA A 83 -9.51 10.94 8.06
N GLU A 84 -10.64 10.43 7.56
CA GLU A 84 -11.51 11.18 6.66
C GLU A 84 -12.04 12.46 7.30
N ALA A 85 -12.48 12.38 8.56
CA ALA A 85 -12.99 13.55 9.29
C ALA A 85 -11.90 14.63 9.46
N ILE A 86 -10.66 14.24 9.77
CA ILE A 86 -9.52 15.18 9.86
C ILE A 86 -9.28 15.91 8.54
N PHE A 87 -9.40 15.20 7.41
CA PHE A 87 -9.21 15.81 6.10
C PHE A 87 -10.39 16.69 5.71
N GLU A 88 -11.61 16.29 6.02
CA GLU A 88 -12.82 17.09 5.79
C GLU A 88 -12.76 18.42 6.56
N GLU A 89 -12.36 18.39 7.84
CA GLU A 89 -12.11 19.59 8.65
C GLU A 89 -11.04 20.51 8.04
N ALA A 90 -10.05 19.93 7.35
CA ALA A 90 -9.01 20.65 6.63
C ALA A 90 -9.42 21.06 5.20
N HIS A 91 -10.70 20.93 4.83
CA HIS A 91 -11.23 21.18 3.48
C HIS A 91 -10.55 20.36 2.38
N LYS A 92 -10.11 19.14 2.70
CA LYS A 92 -9.57 18.15 1.77
C LYS A 92 -10.59 17.04 1.51
N SER A 93 -10.38 16.29 0.43
CA SER A 93 -11.30 15.21 0.07
C SER A 93 -11.03 13.94 0.90
N LYS A 94 -12.06 13.10 1.05
CA LYS A 94 -11.92 11.76 1.63
C LYS A 94 -10.92 10.89 0.85
N GLY A 95 -10.91 11.00 -0.48
CA GLY A 95 -9.94 10.30 -1.32
C GLY A 95 -8.48 10.71 -1.04
N ASP A 96 -8.25 11.97 -0.66
CA ASP A 96 -6.91 12.40 -0.22
C ASP A 96 -6.54 11.75 1.12
N ALA A 97 -7.51 11.54 2.03
CA ALA A 97 -7.29 10.87 3.30
C ALA A 97 -6.96 9.39 3.11
N GLU A 98 -7.69 8.70 2.25
CA GLU A 98 -7.42 7.31 1.85
C GLU A 98 -6.03 7.17 1.22
N ALA A 99 -5.68 8.05 0.28
CA ALA A 99 -4.36 8.04 -0.34
C ALA A 99 -3.23 8.29 0.68
N TYR A 100 -3.46 9.20 1.64
CA TYR A 100 -2.51 9.47 2.71
C TYR A 100 -2.37 8.27 3.67
N MET A 101 -3.47 7.63 4.05
CA MET A 101 -3.48 6.39 4.84
C MET A 101 -2.73 5.26 4.11
N GLN A 102 -2.99 5.08 2.82
CA GLN A 102 -2.33 4.05 2.02
C GLN A 102 -0.82 4.26 1.95
N LYS A 103 -0.35 5.51 1.86
CA LYS A 103 1.09 5.83 1.94
C LYS A 103 1.70 5.34 3.26
N HIS A 104 1.00 5.47 4.38
CA HIS A 104 1.47 4.92 5.66
C HIS A 104 1.48 3.39 5.67
N VAL A 105 0.48 2.73 5.07
CA VAL A 105 0.46 1.27 4.90
C VAL A 105 1.67 0.83 4.09
N ASP A 106 1.94 1.45 2.95
CA ASP A 106 3.06 1.09 2.09
C ASP A 106 4.41 1.27 2.79
N LEU A 107 4.57 2.38 3.54
CA LEU A 107 5.77 2.64 4.33
C LEU A 107 5.97 1.60 5.42
N LEU A 108 4.93 1.27 6.19
CA LEU A 108 5.04 0.27 7.26
C LEU A 108 5.20 -1.15 6.68
N ALA A 109 4.61 -1.46 5.53
CA ALA A 109 4.80 -2.75 4.85
C ALA A 109 6.26 -2.93 4.43
N ALA A 110 6.87 -1.91 3.83
CA ALA A 110 8.30 -1.93 3.49
C ALA A 110 9.21 -2.06 4.74
N VAL A 111 8.77 -1.55 5.89
CA VAL A 111 9.44 -1.77 7.17
C VAL A 111 9.24 -3.21 7.67
N ALA A 112 8.03 -3.77 7.55
CA ALA A 112 7.71 -5.14 7.97
C ALA A 112 8.56 -6.18 7.23
N GLU A 113 8.86 -5.94 5.96
CA GLU A 113 9.76 -6.79 5.16
C GLU A 113 11.18 -6.87 5.75
N ARG A 114 11.63 -5.83 6.46
CA ARG A 114 12.97 -5.75 7.05
C ARG A 114 12.96 -6.13 8.53
N ASP A 115 11.96 -5.67 9.26
CA ASP A 115 11.81 -5.89 10.70
C ASP A 115 10.33 -5.92 11.10
N ALA A 116 9.73 -7.11 10.96
CA ALA A 116 8.36 -7.35 11.40
C ALA A 116 8.16 -7.12 12.91
N LYS A 117 9.19 -7.32 13.75
CA LYS A 117 9.07 -7.08 15.20
C LYS A 117 8.88 -5.60 15.50
N LEU A 118 9.51 -4.72 14.73
CA LEU A 118 9.30 -3.28 14.86
C LEU A 118 7.82 -2.92 14.61
N VAL A 119 7.22 -3.47 13.55
CA VAL A 119 5.81 -3.22 13.21
C VAL A 119 4.86 -3.80 14.26
N ILE A 120 5.13 -5.00 14.78
CA ILE A 120 4.35 -5.60 15.87
C ILE A 120 4.41 -4.74 17.14
N ASN A 121 5.60 -4.30 17.54
CA ASN A 121 5.76 -3.42 18.70
C ASN A 121 5.08 -2.06 18.50
N PHE A 122 5.09 -1.55 17.27
CA PHE A 122 4.39 -0.33 16.92
C PHE A 122 2.86 -0.52 17.01
N ALA A 123 2.32 -1.61 16.44
CA ALA A 123 0.91 -1.97 16.54
C ALA A 123 0.45 -2.11 18.00
N ARG A 124 1.26 -2.73 18.88
CA ARG A 124 0.97 -2.82 20.31
C ARG A 124 0.79 -1.45 20.97
N ARG A 125 1.64 -0.47 20.65
CA ARG A 125 1.48 0.91 21.14
C ARG A 125 0.23 1.58 20.59
N CYS A 126 -0.14 1.27 19.34
CA CYS A 126 -1.39 1.74 18.77
C CYS A 126 -2.61 1.15 19.49
N GLU A 127 -2.55 -0.09 19.98
CA GLU A 127 -3.65 -0.65 20.80
C GLU A 127 -3.80 0.05 22.15
N GLU A 128 -2.71 0.50 22.76
CA GLU A 128 -2.76 1.32 23.99
C GLU A 128 -3.39 2.70 23.73
N ARG A 129 -3.12 3.29 22.56
CA ARG A 129 -3.61 4.61 22.14
C ARG A 129 -5.07 4.59 21.67
N PHE A 130 -5.42 3.56 20.92
CA PHE A 130 -6.73 3.33 20.31
C PHE A 130 -7.23 1.95 20.76
N PRO A 131 -7.64 1.83 22.03
CA PRO A 131 -8.36 0.64 22.46
C PRO A 131 -9.63 0.55 21.61
N GLY A 132 -9.86 -0.64 21.04
CA GLY A 132 -11.06 -0.95 20.27
C GLY A 132 -12.30 -0.75 21.11
#